data_AF-G1X7I6-F1
#
_entry.id   AF-G1X7I6-F1
#
_cell.length_a   1.000
_cell.length_b   1.000
_cell.length_c   1.000
_cell.angle_alpha   90.00
_cell.angle_beta   90.00
_cell.angle_gamma   90.00
#
_symmetry.space_group_name_H-M   'P 1'
#
loop_
_entity.id
_entity.type
_entity.pdbx_description
1 polymer ?
#
loop_
_entity_poly.entity_id
_entity_poly.type
_entity_poly.pdbx_seq_one_letter_code
_entity_poly.pdbx_strand_id
1 'polypeptide(L)'
;MAYSRTNNSTRATIDRSELYGSGTFKYVYAGTYTAGARKGQPCVAKEFKSGCVVEDHYFDEEMNICAKSQEIIDEFNEVGIMNQEVYLNTPEIWEYNGRRSPQKGQKVLIEPMIQNFEKFNSNSGWALSEPTGWAAALQSLSHFSYDNSGGQLLLCDLQGGIYNDGFVLTDPVIMSRAQNCGPADLGMDGIMSFFQRHRCNGFCDASWRKPPVLGKAKIRMHQGTTMQAYLPTRSSRTPLTVPGRRFR
;
A
#
# COMPACT_ATOMS: atom_id res chain seq x y z
N MET A 1 8.87 15.31 8.03
CA MET A 1 7.97 14.72 9.04
C MET A 1 7.51 13.39 8.46
N ALA A 2 7.36 12.32 9.24
CA ALA A 2 6.93 11.03 8.66
C ALA A 2 5.45 11.10 8.29
N TYR A 3 5.12 10.84 7.02
CA TYR A 3 3.74 10.77 6.52
C TYR A 3 3.18 9.38 6.79
N SER A 4 3.00 9.06 8.07
CA SER A 4 2.61 7.74 8.55
C SER A 4 1.35 7.78 9.41
N ARG A 5 0.58 6.69 9.36
CA ARG A 5 -0.61 6.48 10.17
C ARG A 5 -0.40 5.24 11.05
N THR A 6 -0.05 5.47 12.31
CA THR A 6 0.36 4.42 13.26
C THR A 6 -0.78 3.97 14.18
N ASN A 7 -0.62 2.82 14.86
CA ASN A 7 -1.62 2.29 15.80
C ASN A 7 -1.73 3.13 17.07
N ASN A 8 -0.60 3.54 17.68
CA ASN A 8 -0.53 4.23 18.98
C ASN A 8 -1.39 3.56 20.07
N SER A 9 -1.57 2.25 19.98
CA SER A 9 -2.48 1.46 20.80
C SER A 9 -1.78 0.20 21.28
N THR A 10 -2.26 -0.43 22.34
CA THR A 10 -1.54 -1.56 22.98
C THR A 10 -2.39 -2.82 23.10
N ARG A 11 -3.67 -2.74 22.72
CA ARG A 11 -4.58 -3.89 22.77
C ARG A 11 -5.75 -3.69 21.83
N ALA A 12 -6.25 -4.78 21.27
CA ALA A 12 -7.44 -4.84 20.44
C ALA A 12 -8.15 -6.18 20.64
N THR A 13 -9.44 -6.21 20.32
CA THR A 13 -10.21 -7.44 20.18
C THR A 13 -10.45 -7.67 18.69
N ILE A 14 -10.13 -8.86 18.20
CA ILE A 14 -10.28 -9.23 16.79
C ILE A 14 -11.44 -10.23 16.66
N ASP A 15 -12.36 -9.95 15.75
CA ASP A 15 -13.42 -10.87 15.36
C ASP A 15 -12.92 -11.77 14.24
N ARG A 16 -12.72 -13.05 14.57
CA ARG A 16 -12.26 -14.09 13.64
C ARG A 16 -13.40 -15.01 13.17
N SER A 17 -14.65 -14.65 13.46
CA SER A 17 -15.82 -15.44 13.04
C SER A 17 -16.10 -15.30 11.55
N GLU A 18 -15.73 -14.18 10.95
CA GLU A 18 -15.90 -13.89 9.53
C GLU A 18 -14.63 -13.24 8.95
N LEU A 19 -14.30 -13.57 7.70
CA LEU A 19 -13.24 -12.88 6.97
C LEU A 19 -13.73 -11.50 6.56
N TYR A 20 -13.06 -10.46 7.04
CA TYR A 20 -13.29 -9.10 6.57
C TYR A 20 -12.78 -8.90 5.15
N GLY A 21 -11.67 -9.57 4.80
CA GLY A 21 -11.09 -9.55 3.47
C GLY A 21 -10.01 -10.61 3.31
N SER A 22 -9.55 -10.82 2.08
CA SER A 22 -8.40 -11.71 1.84
C SER A 22 -7.62 -11.23 0.62
N GLY A 23 -6.30 -11.35 0.70
CA GLY A 23 -5.38 -11.09 -0.39
C GLY A 23 -4.77 -12.40 -0.89
N THR A 24 -3.72 -12.31 -1.71
CA THR A 24 -2.95 -13.49 -2.13
C THR A 24 -2.31 -14.17 -0.92
N PHE A 25 -1.63 -13.40 -0.08
CA PHE A 25 -0.78 -13.90 1.02
C PHE A 25 -1.39 -13.82 2.42
N LYS A 26 -2.41 -12.97 2.60
CA LYS A 26 -2.94 -12.62 3.93
C LYS A 26 -4.46 -12.82 4.02
N TYR A 27 -4.93 -13.33 5.15
CA TYR A 27 -6.31 -13.19 5.62
C TYR A 27 -6.44 -11.91 6.42
N VAL A 28 -7.61 -11.26 6.37
CA VAL A 28 -7.89 -10.07 7.15
C VAL A 28 -9.17 -10.21 7.93
N TYR A 29 -9.06 -9.84 9.21
CA TYR A 29 -10.12 -9.89 10.20
C TYR A 29 -10.37 -8.49 10.75
N ALA A 30 -11.63 -8.17 11.02
CA ALA A 30 -12.01 -6.90 11.63
C ALA A 30 -11.75 -6.94 13.14
N GLY A 31 -11.50 -5.78 13.73
CA GLY A 31 -11.34 -5.66 15.17
C GLY A 31 -11.61 -4.25 15.68
N THR A 32 -11.42 -4.07 16.98
CA THR A 32 -11.54 -2.77 17.65
C THR A 32 -10.44 -2.64 18.69
N TYR A 33 -9.72 -1.52 18.68
CA TYR A 33 -8.75 -1.24 19.72
C TYR A 33 -9.43 -1.10 21.09
N THR A 34 -8.88 -1.72 22.12
CA THR A 34 -9.43 -1.73 23.48
C THR A 34 -8.59 -0.93 24.47
N ALA A 35 -7.37 -0.52 24.10
CA ALA A 35 -6.48 0.30 24.91
C ALA A 35 -5.53 1.17 24.06
N GLY A 36 -5.09 2.30 24.63
CA GLY A 36 -4.22 3.28 23.99
C GLY A 36 -4.97 4.38 23.24
N ALA A 37 -4.25 5.15 22.41
CA ALA A 37 -4.75 6.40 21.83
C ALA A 37 -5.92 6.21 20.85
N ARG A 38 -6.03 5.02 20.23
CA ARG A 38 -7.14 4.69 19.31
C ARG A 38 -8.24 3.84 19.96
N LYS A 39 -8.31 3.74 21.28
CA LYS A 39 -9.35 2.95 21.98
C LYS A 39 -10.75 3.27 21.43
N GLY A 40 -11.49 2.23 21.05
CA GLY A 40 -12.82 2.31 20.46
C GLY A 40 -12.85 2.51 18.93
N GLN A 41 -11.70 2.78 18.30
CA GLN A 41 -11.62 2.87 16.82
C GLN A 41 -11.48 1.48 16.19
N PRO A 42 -11.96 1.30 14.95
CA PRO A 42 -11.81 0.05 14.23
C PRO A 42 -10.35 -0.19 13.79
N CYS A 43 -9.93 -1.45 13.85
CA CYS A 43 -8.64 -1.93 13.37
C CYS A 43 -8.84 -3.15 12.48
N VAL A 44 -7.78 -3.54 11.76
CA VAL A 44 -7.74 -4.82 11.06
C VAL A 44 -6.56 -5.64 11.56
N ALA A 45 -6.75 -6.95 11.59
CA ALA A 45 -5.72 -7.93 11.87
C ALA A 45 -5.41 -8.72 10.60
N LYS A 46 -4.15 -8.73 10.18
CA LYS A 46 -3.70 -9.43 8.97
C LYS A 46 -2.86 -10.64 9.36
N GLU A 47 -3.33 -11.82 8.99
CA GLU A 47 -2.67 -13.09 9.25
C GLU A 47 -2.13 -13.66 7.94
N PHE A 48 -0.87 -14.09 7.91
CA PHE A 48 -0.34 -14.81 6.74
C PHE A 48 -1.04 -16.17 6.59
N LYS A 49 -1.34 -16.57 5.35
CA LYS A 49 -1.95 -17.87 5.05
C LYS A 49 -0.95 -19.01 5.32
N SER A 50 -1.42 -20.11 5.90
CA SER A 50 -0.59 -21.26 6.29
C SER A 50 0.08 -21.96 5.09
N GLY A 51 1.32 -22.43 5.27
CA GLY A 51 2.14 -23.09 4.24
C GLY A 51 3.44 -22.37 3.87
N CYS A 52 3.74 -21.23 4.50
CA CYS A 52 4.97 -20.46 4.28
C CYS A 52 5.97 -20.76 5.42
N VAL A 53 7.07 -21.44 5.11
CA VAL A 53 7.89 -22.23 6.07
C VAL A 53 8.78 -21.39 7.01
N VAL A 54 8.63 -20.07 7.09
CA VAL A 54 9.37 -19.24 8.06
C VAL A 54 8.55 -18.01 8.47
N GLU A 55 7.57 -18.18 9.38
CA GLU A 55 6.62 -17.11 9.76
C GLU A 55 7.33 -15.81 10.19
N ASP A 56 8.41 -15.90 10.98
CA ASP A 56 9.15 -14.73 11.46
C ASP A 56 9.79 -13.91 10.33
N HIS A 57 10.32 -14.57 9.31
CA HIS A 57 10.97 -13.89 8.19
C HIS A 57 9.99 -13.02 7.40
N TYR A 58 8.74 -13.46 7.23
CA TYR A 58 7.72 -12.67 6.52
C TYR A 58 7.32 -11.40 7.26
N PHE A 59 7.28 -11.43 8.60
CA PHE A 59 7.04 -10.21 9.36
C PHE A 59 8.19 -9.22 9.19
N ASP A 60 9.44 -9.68 9.27
CA ASP A 60 10.61 -8.83 9.06
C ASP A 60 10.66 -8.27 7.64
N GLU A 61 10.38 -9.09 6.62
CA GLU A 61 10.27 -8.66 5.23
C GLU A 61 9.18 -7.60 5.05
N GLU A 62 7.97 -7.81 5.59
CA GLU A 62 6.87 -6.85 5.50
C GLU A 62 7.25 -5.52 6.18
N MET A 63 7.85 -5.56 7.37
CA MET A 63 8.29 -4.35 8.07
C MET A 63 9.38 -3.60 7.28
N ASN A 64 10.31 -4.33 6.64
CA ASN A 64 11.33 -3.75 5.77
C ASN A 64 10.71 -3.11 4.50
N ILE A 65 9.72 -3.75 3.88
CA ILE A 65 9.00 -3.20 2.73
C ILE A 65 8.23 -1.95 3.16
N CYS A 66 7.57 -1.97 4.32
CA CYS A 66 6.88 -0.79 4.87
C CYS A 66 7.85 0.36 5.13
N ALA A 67 9.03 0.10 5.72
CA ALA A 67 10.03 1.14 5.98
C ALA A 67 10.53 1.78 4.67
N LYS A 68 10.90 0.98 3.66
CA LYS A 68 11.31 1.51 2.34
C LYS A 68 10.18 2.27 1.64
N SER A 69 8.94 1.80 1.78
CA SER A 69 7.77 2.49 1.22
C SER A 69 7.52 3.82 1.91
N GLN A 70 7.75 3.90 3.22
CA GLN A 70 7.65 5.14 3.99
C GLN A 70 8.64 6.19 3.47
N GLU A 71 9.90 5.81 3.26
CA GLU A 71 10.93 6.71 2.71
C GLU A 71 10.49 7.30 1.36
N ILE A 72 10.02 6.44 0.44
CA ILE A 72 9.54 6.86 -0.88
C ILE A 72 8.33 7.82 -0.76
N ILE A 73 7.40 7.53 0.14
CA ILE A 73 6.19 8.33 0.36
C ILE A 73 6.55 9.69 0.95
N ASP A 74 7.48 9.72 1.91
CA ASP A 74 7.95 10.95 2.54
C ASP A 74 8.58 11.87 1.49
N GLU A 75 9.51 11.33 0.69
CA GLU A 75 10.16 12.09 -0.38
C GLU A 75 9.16 12.55 -1.45
N PHE A 76 8.19 11.70 -1.83
CA PHE A 76 7.15 12.08 -2.81
C PHE A 76 6.30 13.26 -2.34
N ASN A 77 5.88 13.27 -1.07
CA ASN A 77 5.14 14.39 -0.50
C ASN A 77 6.00 15.66 -0.42
N GLU A 78 7.29 15.51 -0.08
CA GLU A 78 8.24 16.64 0.00
C GLU A 78 8.48 17.31 -1.35
N VAL A 79 8.38 16.60 -2.48
CA VAL A 79 8.41 17.22 -3.82
C VAL A 79 7.26 18.21 -4.02
N GLY A 80 6.12 18.01 -3.33
CA GLY A 80 4.99 18.93 -3.40
C GLY A 80 4.27 18.92 -4.76
N ILE A 81 4.17 17.75 -5.40
CA ILE A 81 3.50 17.57 -6.70
C ILE A 81 2.00 17.88 -6.62
N MET A 82 1.40 17.64 -5.45
CA MET A 82 -0.01 17.87 -5.13
C MET A 82 -0.13 18.49 -3.73
N ASN A 83 -1.24 19.19 -3.46
CA ASN A 83 -1.45 19.83 -2.15
C ASN A 83 -1.89 18.85 -1.06
N GLN A 84 -2.48 17.71 -1.46
CA GLN A 84 -2.84 16.64 -0.55
C GLN A 84 -1.69 15.67 -0.36
N GLU A 85 -1.67 14.98 0.77
CA GLU A 85 -0.56 14.11 1.15
C GLU A 85 -0.91 12.63 0.95
N VAL A 86 0.09 11.80 0.72
CA VAL A 86 -0.02 10.34 0.79
C VAL A 86 0.52 9.89 2.14
N TYR A 87 -0.25 9.10 2.88
CA TYR A 87 0.19 8.51 4.13
C TYR A 87 0.32 7.00 3.98
N LEU A 88 1.27 6.40 4.68
CA LEU A 88 1.34 4.95 4.82
C LEU A 88 0.70 4.51 6.14
N ASN A 89 -0.23 3.55 6.08
CA ASN A 89 -0.70 2.84 7.26
C ASN A 89 0.42 1.93 7.75
N THR A 90 1.04 2.26 8.88
CA THR A 90 2.17 1.50 9.41
C THR A 90 1.64 0.38 10.31
N PRO A 91 1.78 -0.90 9.92
CA PRO A 91 1.36 -2.01 10.76
C PRO A 91 2.33 -2.19 11.93
N GLU A 92 1.86 -2.86 12.98
CA GLU A 92 2.68 -3.35 14.09
C GLU A 92 2.49 -4.86 14.24
N ILE A 93 3.57 -5.55 14.61
CA ILE A 93 3.54 -6.99 14.91
C ILE A 93 3.05 -7.16 16.34
N TRP A 94 1.88 -7.75 16.52
CA TRP A 94 1.30 -8.08 17.81
C TRP A 94 1.17 -9.60 17.97
N GLU A 95 0.86 -10.06 19.18
CA GLU A 95 0.65 -11.46 19.50
C GLU A 95 -0.72 -11.69 20.13
N TYR A 96 -1.42 -12.74 19.70
CA TYR A 96 -2.66 -13.15 20.34
C TYR A 96 -2.39 -13.67 21.77
N ASN A 97 -3.09 -13.11 22.76
CA ASN A 97 -2.90 -13.44 24.18
C ASN A 97 -4.15 -14.02 24.86
N GLY A 98 -5.15 -14.44 24.08
CA GLY A 98 -6.39 -15.01 24.59
C GLY A 98 -6.16 -16.29 25.39
N ARG A 99 -6.57 -16.33 26.66
CA ARG A 99 -6.28 -17.44 27.61
C ARG A 99 -6.72 -18.83 27.12
N ARG A 100 -7.70 -18.93 26.20
CA ARG A 100 -8.22 -20.17 25.62
C ARG A 100 -8.29 -20.13 24.09
N SER A 101 -7.59 -19.18 23.46
CA SER A 101 -7.57 -19.07 22.00
C SER A 101 -6.55 -20.06 21.43
N PRO A 102 -6.92 -20.84 20.39
CA PRO A 102 -5.96 -21.69 19.68
C PRO A 102 -4.84 -20.90 18.99
N GLN A 103 -4.98 -19.58 18.87
CA GLN A 103 -4.01 -18.67 18.27
C GLN A 103 -3.05 -18.08 19.31
N LYS A 104 -3.16 -18.43 20.60
CA LYS A 104 -2.29 -17.86 21.63
C LYS A 104 -0.81 -18.05 21.25
N GLY A 105 -0.04 -16.97 21.21
CA GLY A 105 1.37 -17.01 20.77
C GLY A 105 1.59 -16.72 19.28
N GLN A 106 0.53 -16.75 18.47
CA GLN A 106 0.63 -16.46 17.04
C GLN A 106 0.79 -14.95 16.81
N LYS A 107 1.76 -14.59 15.97
CA LYS A 107 2.00 -13.22 15.52
C LYS A 107 0.95 -12.79 14.49
N VAL A 108 0.63 -11.50 14.49
CA VAL A 108 -0.35 -10.88 13.60
C VAL A 108 0.02 -9.43 13.34
N LEU A 109 -0.22 -8.93 12.13
CA LEU A 109 -0.06 -7.51 11.82
C LEU A 109 -1.35 -6.76 12.19
N ILE A 110 -1.24 -5.74 13.02
CA ILE A 110 -2.35 -4.86 13.39
C ILE A 110 -2.12 -3.48 12.79
N GLU A 111 -3.15 -2.94 12.15
CA GLU A 111 -3.15 -1.57 11.64
C GLU A 111 -4.54 -0.91 11.73
N PRO A 112 -4.60 0.44 11.72
CA PRO A 112 -5.88 1.14 11.72
C PRO A 112 -6.72 0.76 10.50
N MET A 113 -8.03 0.54 10.68
CA MET A 113 -8.90 0.18 9.55
C MET A 113 -8.95 1.31 8.51
N ILE A 114 -8.97 0.95 7.23
CA ILE A 114 -9.15 1.90 6.13
C ILE A 114 -10.60 1.82 5.63
N GLN A 115 -11.28 2.96 5.58
CA GLN A 115 -12.57 3.13 4.93
C GLN A 115 -12.39 3.50 3.45
N ASN A 116 -13.43 3.30 2.62
CA ASN A 116 -13.42 3.65 1.19
C ASN A 116 -12.27 3.01 0.41
N PHE A 117 -12.05 1.71 0.64
CA PHE A 117 -10.91 0.98 0.09
C PHE A 117 -10.98 0.88 -1.44
N GLU A 118 -9.92 1.30 -2.11
CA GLU A 118 -9.77 1.27 -3.57
C GLU A 118 -8.34 0.85 -3.93
N LYS A 119 -8.20 0.13 -5.06
CA LYS A 119 -6.92 -0.32 -5.61
C LYS A 119 -6.67 0.36 -6.95
N PHE A 120 -5.52 1.02 -7.08
CA PHE A 120 -5.22 1.90 -8.22
C PHE A 120 -4.23 1.32 -9.21
N ASN A 121 -3.33 0.46 -8.75
CA ASN A 121 -2.56 -0.41 -9.62
C ASN A 121 -2.28 -1.75 -8.93
N SER A 122 -1.67 -2.67 -9.68
CA SER A 122 -1.18 -3.93 -9.13
C SER A 122 0.27 -4.20 -9.51
N ASN A 123 0.84 -5.15 -8.80
CA ASN A 123 2.18 -5.68 -9.01
C ASN A 123 2.38 -6.34 -10.40
N SER A 124 1.30 -6.61 -11.15
CA SER A 124 1.33 -7.11 -12.54
C SER A 124 1.29 -6.03 -13.62
N GLY A 125 1.22 -4.75 -13.21
CA GLY A 125 1.04 -3.61 -14.10
C GLY A 125 -0.42 -3.36 -14.51
N TRP A 126 -1.40 -3.93 -13.81
CA TRP A 126 -2.79 -3.49 -13.95
C TRP A 126 -2.95 -2.07 -13.40
N ALA A 127 -3.72 -1.23 -14.09
CA ALA A 127 -4.17 0.09 -13.64
C ALA A 127 -5.46 0.43 -14.40
N LEU A 128 -6.17 1.47 -13.96
CA LEU A 128 -7.29 2.03 -14.74
C LEU A 128 -6.79 2.52 -16.10
N SER A 129 -7.57 2.31 -17.17
CA SER A 129 -7.15 2.66 -18.53
C SER A 129 -6.97 4.17 -18.73
N GLU A 130 -7.85 4.97 -18.14
CA GLU A 130 -7.85 6.43 -18.21
C GLU A 130 -7.87 7.01 -16.78
N PRO A 131 -6.74 6.95 -16.05
CA PRO A 131 -6.69 7.38 -14.66
C PRO A 131 -6.82 8.90 -14.57
N THR A 132 -7.69 9.38 -13.67
CA THR A 132 -7.85 10.80 -13.33
C THR A 132 -7.80 10.99 -11.82
N GLY A 133 -7.57 12.23 -11.35
CA GLY A 133 -7.49 12.51 -9.92
C GLY A 133 -6.50 11.60 -9.19
N TRP A 134 -6.92 11.00 -8.08
CA TRP A 134 -6.09 10.10 -7.25
C TRP A 134 -5.49 8.95 -8.03
N ALA A 135 -6.23 8.37 -8.99
CA ALA A 135 -5.69 7.30 -9.81
C ALA A 135 -4.47 7.76 -10.62
N ALA A 136 -4.50 8.98 -11.17
CA ALA A 136 -3.39 9.55 -11.94
C ALA A 136 -2.20 9.92 -11.05
N ALA A 137 -2.47 10.57 -9.91
CA ALA A 137 -1.44 10.94 -8.95
C ALA A 137 -0.71 9.70 -8.39
N LEU A 138 -1.44 8.64 -8.06
CA LEU A 138 -0.83 7.40 -7.58
C LEU A 138 -0.05 6.66 -8.68
N GLN A 139 -0.43 6.76 -9.96
CA GLN A 139 0.47 6.28 -11.04
C GLN A 139 1.78 7.07 -11.09
N SER A 140 1.75 8.37 -10.78
CA SER A 140 2.97 9.19 -10.72
C SER A 140 3.86 8.83 -9.52
N LEU A 141 3.27 8.44 -8.38
CA LEU A 141 4.03 7.91 -7.22
C LEU A 141 4.82 6.65 -7.59
N SER A 142 4.20 5.72 -8.32
CA SER A 142 4.92 4.56 -8.84
C SER A 142 6.07 4.98 -9.76
N HIS A 143 5.84 5.89 -10.71
CA HIS A 143 6.91 6.38 -11.61
C HIS A 143 8.02 7.11 -10.83
N PHE A 144 7.67 8.01 -9.90
CA PHE A 144 8.58 8.73 -9.02
C PHE A 144 9.52 7.77 -8.28
N SER A 145 8.97 6.72 -7.66
CA SER A 145 9.78 5.75 -6.91
C SER A 145 10.90 5.11 -7.75
N TYR A 146 10.65 4.92 -9.04
CA TYR A 146 11.65 4.41 -9.98
C TYR A 146 12.70 5.44 -10.34
N ASP A 147 12.30 6.69 -10.59
CA ASP A 147 13.25 7.75 -10.85
C ASP A 147 14.16 8.02 -9.65
N ASN A 148 13.53 8.25 -8.49
CA ASN A 148 14.18 8.64 -7.26
C ASN A 148 15.15 7.56 -6.74
N SER A 149 14.84 6.28 -6.93
CA SER A 149 15.74 5.17 -6.61
C SER A 149 16.85 4.94 -7.64
N GLY A 150 17.03 5.81 -8.64
CA GLY A 150 18.02 5.62 -9.72
C GLY A 150 17.70 4.42 -10.62
N GLY A 151 16.43 4.06 -10.73
CA GLY A 151 15.92 2.94 -11.50
C GLY A 151 15.98 1.59 -10.79
N GLN A 152 16.19 1.56 -9.46
CA GLN A 152 16.36 0.32 -8.70
C GLN A 152 15.06 -0.28 -8.17
N LEU A 153 14.10 0.55 -7.77
CA LEU A 153 12.88 0.16 -7.06
C LEU A 153 11.64 0.71 -7.78
N LEU A 154 10.51 0.02 -7.69
CA LEU A 154 9.21 0.54 -8.11
C LEU A 154 8.17 0.19 -7.05
N LEU A 155 7.62 1.21 -6.41
CA LEU A 155 6.47 1.08 -5.50
C LEU A 155 5.19 0.86 -6.33
N CYS A 156 4.46 -0.20 -6.03
CA CYS A 156 3.25 -0.61 -6.74
C CYS A 156 2.28 -1.32 -5.80
N ASP A 157 1.22 -1.91 -6.36
CA ASP A 157 0.09 -2.45 -5.60
C ASP A 157 -0.58 -1.39 -4.72
N LEU A 158 -0.64 -0.15 -5.23
CA LEU A 158 -1.15 1.02 -4.52
C LEU A 158 -2.64 0.85 -4.23
N GLN A 159 -2.95 0.59 -2.97
CA GLN A 159 -4.29 0.33 -2.46
C GLN A 159 -4.48 0.97 -1.09
N GLY A 160 -5.70 1.41 -0.80
CA GLY A 160 -5.93 2.25 0.36
C GLY A 160 -7.24 3.02 0.30
N GLY A 161 -7.35 4.09 1.09
CA GLY A 161 -8.58 4.87 1.19
C GLY A 161 -8.34 6.37 1.04
N ILE A 162 -9.30 7.05 0.41
CA ILE A 162 -9.29 8.51 0.24
C ILE A 162 -9.99 9.15 1.45
N TYR A 163 -9.31 10.11 2.08
CA TYR A 163 -9.79 10.92 3.20
C TYR A 163 -9.74 12.41 2.83
N ASN A 164 -10.13 13.28 3.77
CA ASN A 164 -10.19 14.71 3.52
C ASN A 164 -8.80 15.36 3.36
N ASP A 165 -7.83 14.86 4.12
CA ASP A 165 -6.44 15.31 4.24
C ASP A 165 -5.49 14.60 3.26
N GLY A 166 -5.90 13.47 2.67
CA GLY A 166 -5.04 12.75 1.76
C GLY A 166 -5.49 11.34 1.42
N PHE A 167 -4.54 10.54 0.96
CA PHE A 167 -4.74 9.13 0.66
C PHE A 167 -3.93 8.27 1.62
N VAL A 168 -4.55 7.29 2.26
CA VAL A 168 -3.85 6.35 3.14
C VAL A 168 -3.63 5.04 2.41
N LEU A 169 -2.37 4.72 2.10
CA LEU A 169 -1.89 3.46 1.54
C LEU A 169 -1.77 2.36 2.60
N THR A 170 -1.90 1.10 2.18
CA THR A 170 -1.57 -0.07 3.00
C THR A 170 -1.05 -1.21 2.12
N ASP A 171 -0.37 -2.19 2.74
CA ASP A 171 0.23 -3.37 2.08
C ASP A 171 0.99 -3.02 0.79
N PRO A 172 2.00 -2.12 0.86
CA PRO A 172 2.74 -1.73 -0.32
C PRO A 172 3.56 -2.91 -0.88
N VAL A 173 3.74 -2.94 -2.20
CA VAL A 173 4.66 -3.87 -2.87
C VAL A 173 5.77 -3.09 -3.55
N ILE A 174 7.01 -3.53 -3.34
CA ILE A 174 8.18 -3.00 -4.05
C ILE A 174 8.65 -4.04 -5.06
N MET A 175 8.71 -3.65 -6.32
CA MET A 175 9.51 -4.37 -7.31
C MET A 175 10.95 -3.88 -7.21
N SER A 176 11.91 -4.79 -7.26
CA SER A 176 13.32 -4.42 -7.24
C SER A 176 14.10 -5.03 -8.39
N ARG A 177 15.14 -4.34 -8.87
CA ARG A 177 16.05 -4.92 -9.88
C ARG A 177 16.69 -6.23 -9.41
N ALA A 178 16.97 -6.34 -8.11
CA ALA A 178 17.58 -7.50 -7.48
C ALA A 178 16.58 -8.62 -7.15
N GLN A 179 15.28 -8.37 -7.32
CA GLN A 179 14.19 -9.28 -6.96
C GLN A 179 14.28 -9.82 -5.51
N ASN A 180 14.51 -8.92 -4.56
CA ASN A 180 14.75 -9.24 -3.15
C ASN A 180 13.82 -8.50 -2.17
N CYS A 181 12.68 -8.01 -2.64
CA CYS A 181 11.66 -7.33 -1.81
C CYS A 181 10.45 -8.24 -1.53
N GLY A 182 10.71 -9.49 -1.12
CA GLY A 182 9.69 -10.46 -0.73
C GLY A 182 8.97 -11.15 -1.90
N PRO A 183 7.97 -11.99 -1.61
CA PRO A 183 7.35 -12.89 -2.60
C PRO A 183 6.50 -12.19 -3.66
N ALA A 184 6.11 -10.93 -3.43
CA ALA A 184 5.35 -10.11 -4.38
C ALA A 184 6.25 -9.39 -5.40
N ASP A 185 7.57 -9.43 -5.22
CA ASP A 185 8.57 -8.83 -6.11
C ASP A 185 8.77 -9.69 -7.36
N LEU A 186 8.19 -9.22 -8.47
CA LEU A 186 8.32 -9.81 -9.81
C LEU A 186 9.54 -9.26 -10.57
N GLY A 187 10.43 -8.55 -9.88
CA GLY A 187 11.70 -8.06 -10.37
C GLY A 187 11.57 -7.12 -11.56
N MET A 188 12.54 -7.21 -12.48
CA MET A 188 12.54 -6.41 -13.71
C MET A 188 11.32 -6.68 -14.60
N ASP A 189 10.76 -7.88 -14.59
CA ASP A 189 9.56 -8.18 -15.40
C ASP A 189 8.33 -7.44 -14.85
N GLY A 190 8.22 -7.27 -13.53
CA GLY A 190 7.22 -6.41 -12.88
C GLY A 190 7.41 -4.93 -13.24
N ILE A 191 8.64 -4.44 -13.11
CA ILE A 191 9.01 -3.05 -13.48
C ILE A 191 8.65 -2.75 -14.94
N MET A 192 9.08 -3.62 -15.87
CA MET A 192 8.78 -3.44 -17.30
C MET A 192 7.28 -3.51 -17.58
N SER A 193 6.57 -4.41 -16.89
CA SER A 193 5.11 -4.56 -17.04
C SER A 193 4.35 -3.30 -16.64
N PHE A 194 4.80 -2.59 -15.61
CA PHE A 194 4.29 -1.25 -15.27
C PHE A 194 4.61 -0.25 -16.38
N PHE A 195 5.87 -0.08 -16.76
CA PHE A 195 6.28 0.98 -17.71
C PHE A 195 5.77 0.79 -19.14
N GLN A 196 5.53 -0.45 -19.58
CA GLN A 196 4.89 -0.72 -20.88
C GLN A 196 3.45 -0.18 -20.96
N ARG A 197 2.77 -0.10 -19.81
CA ARG A 197 1.37 0.32 -19.70
C ARG A 197 1.22 1.73 -19.14
N HIS A 198 2.21 2.19 -18.39
CA HIS A 198 2.22 3.53 -17.83
C HIS A 198 2.20 4.59 -18.95
N ARG A 199 1.40 5.62 -18.73
CA ARG A 199 1.38 6.85 -19.52
C ARG A 199 1.59 7.99 -18.53
N CYS A 200 2.65 8.77 -18.74
CA CYS A 200 2.86 9.95 -17.89
C CYS A 200 1.67 10.88 -18.00
N ASN A 201 1.30 11.45 -16.88
CA ASN A 201 0.18 12.38 -16.76
C ASN A 201 0.67 13.70 -16.14
N GLY A 202 -0.25 14.61 -15.83
CA GLY A 202 0.09 15.94 -15.30
C GLY A 202 0.81 15.95 -13.95
N PHE A 203 0.88 14.83 -13.24
CA PHE A 203 1.62 14.67 -11.97
C PHE A 203 3.02 14.08 -12.17
N CYS A 204 3.36 13.58 -13.36
CA CYS A 204 4.70 13.10 -13.67
C CYS A 204 5.62 14.25 -14.08
N ASP A 205 6.89 14.20 -13.68
CA ASP A 205 7.92 15.02 -14.30
C ASP A 205 8.40 14.38 -15.61
N ALA A 206 8.59 15.20 -16.64
CA ALA A 206 9.14 14.76 -17.92
C ALA A 206 10.60 14.34 -17.84
N SER A 207 11.37 14.83 -16.85
CA SER A 207 12.77 14.44 -16.63
C SER A 207 12.92 13.09 -15.95
N TRP A 208 11.86 12.55 -15.35
CA TRP A 208 11.94 11.29 -14.62
C TRP A 208 12.31 10.11 -15.51
N ARG A 209 13.28 9.34 -15.03
CA ARG A 209 13.81 8.13 -15.66
C ARG A 209 12.69 7.13 -15.98
N LYS A 210 12.86 6.45 -17.11
CA LYS A 210 12.07 5.29 -17.51
C LYS A 210 13.03 4.23 -18.05
N PRO A 211 12.75 2.93 -17.85
CA PRO A 211 13.49 1.91 -18.57
C PRO A 211 13.16 2.00 -20.08
N PRO A 212 14.08 1.57 -20.96
CA PRO A 212 13.77 1.42 -22.37
C PRO A 212 12.65 0.39 -22.53
N VAL A 213 11.50 0.84 -23.04
CA VAL A 213 10.34 -0.02 -23.25
C VAL A 213 10.53 -0.82 -24.54
N LEU A 214 10.98 -2.06 -24.41
CA LEU A 214 11.14 -3.00 -25.52
C LEU A 214 10.03 -4.08 -25.46
N GLY A 215 9.41 -4.36 -26.61
CA GLY A 215 8.42 -5.42 -26.75
C GLY A 215 7.11 -5.18 -26.00
N LYS A 216 6.39 -6.28 -25.72
CA LYS A 216 5.13 -6.29 -24.97
C LYS A 216 5.33 -6.83 -23.56
N ALA A 217 4.39 -6.52 -22.68
CA ALA A 217 4.41 -7.04 -21.32
C ALA A 217 4.28 -8.55 -21.26
N LYS A 218 5.23 -9.17 -20.55
CA LYS A 218 5.27 -10.61 -20.32
C LYS A 218 4.22 -11.06 -19.31
N ILE A 219 3.91 -10.21 -18.35
CA ILE A 219 2.96 -10.52 -17.27
C ILE A 219 1.55 -10.11 -17.72
N ARG A 220 0.60 -11.04 -17.62
CA ARG A 220 -0.82 -10.75 -17.85
C ARG A 220 -1.32 -9.84 -16.74
N MET A 221 -1.90 -8.71 -17.13
CA MET A 221 -2.49 -7.78 -16.18
C MET A 221 -3.64 -8.47 -15.42
N HIS A 222 -3.61 -8.33 -14.11
CA HIS A 222 -4.71 -8.69 -13.23
C HIS A 222 -4.76 -7.66 -12.11
N GLN A 223 -5.96 -7.22 -11.74
CA GLN A 223 -6.13 -6.32 -10.60
C GLN A 223 -5.60 -6.94 -9.29
N GLY A 224 -5.58 -8.28 -9.24
CA GLY A 224 -5.33 -9.03 -8.02
C GLY A 224 -6.56 -9.01 -7.12
N THR A 225 -6.48 -9.69 -5.98
CA THR A 225 -7.53 -9.63 -4.97
C THR A 225 -7.40 -8.29 -4.23
N THR A 226 -8.50 -7.54 -4.17
CA THR A 226 -8.61 -6.37 -3.30
C THR A 226 -9.02 -6.87 -1.91
N MET A 227 -8.48 -6.27 -0.84
CA MET A 227 -8.96 -6.51 0.53
C MET A 227 -10.37 -5.90 0.66
N GLN A 228 -11.38 -6.54 0.06
CA GLN A 228 -12.72 -5.97 -0.05
C GLN A 228 -13.40 -5.91 1.31
N ALA A 229 -13.55 -4.69 1.82
CA ALA A 229 -14.45 -4.37 2.91
C ALA A 229 -15.90 -4.39 2.43
N TYR A 230 -16.76 -5.24 3.00
CA TYR A 230 -18.21 -5.19 2.83
C TYR A 230 -18.85 -4.07 3.66
N LEU A 231 -18.46 -2.80 3.47
CA LEU A 231 -19.22 -1.68 4.04
C LEU A 231 -19.22 -0.47 3.09
N PRO A 232 -20.38 -0.06 2.55
CA PRO A 232 -20.50 1.19 1.83
C PRO A 232 -20.70 2.34 2.83
N THR A 233 -19.81 3.33 2.88
CA THR A 233 -20.05 4.57 3.65
C THR A 233 -19.53 5.85 2.94
N ARG A 234 -20.47 6.53 2.27
CA ARG A 234 -20.51 7.93 1.76
C ARG A 234 -19.22 8.75 1.48
N SER A 235 -19.07 9.12 0.20
CA SER A 235 -19.02 10.47 -0.39
C SER A 235 -18.12 11.61 0.13
N SER A 236 -17.03 11.39 0.85
CA SER A 236 -15.99 12.43 1.00
C SER A 236 -14.80 12.16 0.07
N ARG A 237 -15.03 12.27 -1.24
CA ARG A 237 -13.93 12.36 -2.20
C ARG A 237 -13.53 13.83 -2.29
N THR A 238 -12.55 14.25 -1.51
CA THR A 238 -11.93 15.56 -1.71
C THR A 238 -11.24 15.55 -3.09
N PRO A 239 -11.57 16.49 -4.00
CA PRO A 239 -10.87 16.60 -5.26
C PRO A 239 -9.39 16.88 -5.03
N LEU A 240 -8.51 16.20 -5.77
CA LEU A 240 -7.10 16.55 -5.79
C LEU A 240 -6.90 17.97 -6.34
N THR A 241 -5.97 18.69 -5.72
CA THR A 241 -5.58 20.04 -6.16
C THR A 241 -4.07 20.10 -6.32
N VAL A 242 -3.62 20.90 -7.29
CA VAL A 242 -2.20 21.14 -7.56
C VAL A 242 -1.78 22.51 -7.05
N PRO A 243 -0.52 22.72 -6.63
CA PRO A 243 -0.03 24.04 -6.25
C PRO A 243 -0.20 25.02 -7.41
N GLY A 244 -0.63 26.25 -7.10
CA GLY A 244 -0.72 27.30 -8.11
C GLY A 244 0.66 27.56 -8.72
N ARG A 245 0.79 27.41 -10.05
CA ARG A 245 2.04 27.74 -10.76
C ARG A 245 2.45 29.17 -10.41
N ARG A 246 3.48 29.34 -9.57
CA ARG A 246 4.21 30.60 -9.53
C ARG A 246 4.97 30.68 -10.85
N PHE A 247 4.42 31.42 -11.80
CA PHE A 247 5.19 31.90 -12.93
C PHE A 247 6.41 32.64 -12.33
N ARG A 248 7.58 32.05 -12.47
CA ARG A 248 8.84 32.79 -12.41
C ARG A 248 9.17 33.25 -13.82
#